data_AF-A0A5S4G5H6-F1
#
_entry.id   AF-A0A5S4G5H6-F1
#
_cell.length_a   1.000
_cell.length_b   1.000
_cell.length_c   1.000
_cell.angle_alpha   90.00
_cell.angle_beta   90.00
_cell.angle_gamma   90.00
#
_symmetry.space_group_name_H-M   'P 1'
#
loop_
_entity.id
_entity.type
_entity.pdbx_description
1 polymer ?
#
loop_
_entity_poly.entity_id
_entity_poly.type
_entity_poly.pdbx_seq_one_letter_code
_entity_poly.pdbx_strand_id
1 'polypeptide(L)'
;MDMGQLGSILPLILLVVVFYFLLIRPQRKRQQEAAQMQNSLTPGARVMTTTGLFGTVVAVDNEDVILEVAPGIETRWVKAAIGRVVTPGDAPVADEPVAHEAGLDEDGKKESEATVDRNGDQDSSTKQS
;
A
#
# COMPACT_ATOMS: atom_id res chain seq x y z
N MET A 1 -30.71 21.80 31.94
CA MET A 1 -30.40 21.21 30.63
C MET A 1 -31.66 21.31 29.81
N ASP A 2 -31.68 22.28 28.88
CA ASP A 2 -32.85 22.54 28.05
C ASP A 2 -33.10 21.37 27.09
N MET A 3 -34.36 20.91 27.01
CA MET A 3 -34.77 19.76 26.19
C MET A 3 -34.43 19.93 24.70
N GLY A 4 -34.29 21.17 24.22
CA GLY A 4 -33.83 21.49 22.86
C GLY A 4 -32.36 21.14 22.60
N GLN A 5 -31.52 21.11 23.65
CA GLN A 5 -30.11 20.77 23.54
C GLN A 5 -29.89 19.27 23.31
N LEU A 6 -30.80 18.41 23.81
CA LEU A 6 -30.81 16.96 23.52
C LEU A 6 -31.17 16.66 22.06
N GLY A 7 -32.02 17.48 21.43
CA GLY A 7 -32.36 17.33 20.01
C GLY A 7 -31.19 17.67 19.07
N SER A 8 -30.38 18.67 19.41
CA SER A 8 -29.23 19.09 18.61
C SER A 8 -28.00 18.19 18.75
N ILE A 9 -27.84 17.45 19.86
CA ILE A 9 -26.74 16.48 20.01
C ILE A 9 -27.03 15.14 19.32
N LEU A 10 -28.30 14.86 19.00
CA LEU A 10 -28.72 13.63 18.34
C LEU A 10 -28.02 13.39 16.99
N PRO A 11 -27.97 14.36 16.05
CA PRO A 11 -27.25 14.17 14.78
C PRO A 11 -25.73 14.03 14.99
N LEU A 12 -25.15 14.70 15.98
CA LEU A 12 -23.71 14.60 16.29
C LEU A 12 -23.36 13.21 16.83
N ILE A 13 -24.16 12.68 17.76
CA ILE A 13 -23.97 11.33 18.30
C ILE A 13 -24.19 10.29 17.20
N LEU A 14 -25.19 10.47 16.34
CA LEU A 14 -25.44 9.56 15.21
C LEU A 14 -24.25 9.52 14.25
N LEU A 15 -23.67 10.67 13.92
CA LEU A 15 -22.47 10.77 13.09
C LEU A 15 -21.28 10.02 13.72
N VAL A 16 -21.03 10.24 15.02
CA VAL A 16 -19.95 9.56 15.77
C VAL A 16 -20.17 8.05 15.77
N VAL A 17 -21.40 7.58 15.99
CA VAL A 17 -21.73 6.15 15.96
C VAL A 17 -21.50 5.55 14.58
N VAL A 18 -21.90 6.25 13.51
CA VAL A 18 -21.69 5.78 12.13
C VAL A 18 -20.20 5.70 11.78
N PHE A 19 -19.41 6.74 12.06
CA PHE A 19 -17.96 6.71 11.80
C PHE A 19 -17.23 5.67 12.67
N TYR A 20 -17.64 5.52 13.94
CA TYR A 20 -17.09 4.50 14.82
C TYR A 20 -17.34 3.10 14.24
N PHE A 21 -18.58 2.81 13.83
CA PHE A 21 -18.91 1.51 13.26
C PHE A 21 -18.22 1.27 11.91
N LEU A 22 -18.10 2.30 11.08
CA LEU A 22 -17.44 2.24 9.78
C LEU A 22 -15.92 2.10 9.87
N LEU A 23 -15.24 2.59 10.90
CA LEU A 23 -13.78 2.42 11.04
C LEU A 23 -13.40 1.15 11.80
N ILE A 24 -14.14 0.77 12.83
CA ILE A 24 -13.82 -0.41 13.65
C ILE A 24 -14.06 -1.73 12.91
N ARG A 25 -15.09 -1.78 12.07
CA ARG A 25 -15.40 -2.98 11.27
C ARG A 25 -14.31 -3.32 10.24
N PRO A 26 -13.85 -2.40 9.38
CA PRO A 26 -12.78 -2.69 8.43
C PRO A 26 -11.44 -2.91 9.12
N GLN A 27 -11.16 -2.23 10.24
CA GLN A 27 -9.90 -2.41 10.96
C GLN A 27 -9.81 -3.82 11.56
N ARG A 28 -10.90 -4.31 12.18
CA ARG A 28 -10.97 -5.69 12.69
C ARG A 28 -10.79 -6.72 11.58
N LYS A 29 -11.38 -6.50 10.41
CA LYS A 29 -11.25 -7.41 9.26
C LYS A 29 -9.79 -7.53 8.81
N ARG A 30 -9.08 -6.41 8.66
CA ARG A 30 -7.66 -6.38 8.27
C ARG A 30 -6.75 -7.07 9.31
N GLN A 31 -7.02 -6.89 10.60
CA GLN A 31 -6.26 -7.56 11.66
C GLN A 31 -6.49 -9.08 11.66
N GLN A 32 -7.73 -9.51 11.44
CA GLN A 32 -8.07 -10.93 11.34
C GLN A 32 -7.43 -11.59 10.11
N GLU A 33 -7.44 -10.92 8.96
CA GLU A 33 -6.78 -11.40 7.74
C GLU A 33 -5.27 -11.54 7.94
N ALA A 34 -4.61 -10.55 8.56
CA ALA A 34 -3.20 -10.62 8.89
C ALA A 34 -2.87 -11.77 9.84
N ALA A 35 -3.69 -11.99 10.88
CA ALA A 35 -3.51 -13.10 11.82
C ALA A 35 -3.73 -14.47 11.15
N GLN A 36 -4.74 -14.58 10.26
CA GLN A 36 -4.99 -15.81 9.51
C GLN A 36 -3.84 -16.16 8.57
N MET A 37 -3.26 -15.16 7.89
CA MET A 37 -2.09 -15.35 7.04
C MET A 37 -0.89 -15.83 7.86
N GLN A 38 -0.63 -15.23 9.03
CA GLN A 38 0.46 -15.66 9.93
C GLN A 38 0.29 -17.09 10.43
N ASN A 39 -0.96 -17.54 10.62
CA ASN A 39 -1.27 -18.93 11.00
C ASN A 39 -1.18 -19.93 9.84
N SER A 40 -1.20 -19.44 8.60
CA SER A 40 -1.11 -20.28 7.39
C SER A 40 0.34 -20.61 7.00
N LEU A 41 1.33 -20.06 7.71
CA LEU A 41 2.75 -20.26 7.42
C LEU A 41 3.18 -21.69 7.77
N THR A 42 3.77 -22.37 6.80
CA THR A 42 4.31 -23.73 6.94
C THR A 42 5.76 -23.79 6.46
N PRO A 43 6.61 -24.65 7.05
CA PRO A 43 7.95 -24.91 6.50
C PRO A 43 7.89 -25.34 5.03
N GLY A 44 8.80 -24.79 4.22
CA GLY A 44 8.85 -24.96 2.77
C GLY A 44 8.01 -23.96 1.98
N ALA A 45 7.16 -23.15 2.63
CA ALA A 45 6.40 -22.11 1.94
C ALA A 45 7.32 -20.99 1.45
N ARG A 46 7.10 -20.53 0.21
CA ARG A 46 7.74 -19.32 -0.31
C ARG A 46 6.93 -18.10 0.11
N VAL A 47 7.58 -17.08 0.63
CA VAL A 47 6.92 -15.89 1.17
C VAL A 47 7.57 -14.62 0.64
N MET A 48 6.79 -13.55 0.64
CA MET A 48 7.25 -12.18 0.45
C MET A 48 6.99 -11.41 1.74
N THR A 49 8.04 -10.78 2.27
CA THR A 49 7.97 -9.84 3.40
C THR A 49 7.30 -8.53 2.99
N THR A 50 6.89 -7.72 3.96
CA THR A 50 6.25 -6.42 3.71
C THR A 50 7.15 -5.44 2.95
N THR A 51 8.47 -5.59 3.01
CA THR A 51 9.44 -4.78 2.28
C THR A 51 9.78 -5.34 0.88
N GLY A 52 9.13 -6.43 0.46
CA GLY A 52 9.33 -7.04 -0.86
C GLY A 52 10.45 -8.08 -0.94
N LEU A 53 11.12 -8.40 0.18
CA LEU A 53 12.11 -9.47 0.21
C LEU A 53 11.43 -10.84 0.15
N PHE A 54 11.92 -11.70 -0.74
CA PHE A 54 11.47 -13.08 -0.85
C PHE A 54 12.36 -14.00 -0.02
N GLY A 55 11.74 -15.04 0.54
CA GLY A 55 12.46 -16.11 1.22
C GLY A 55 11.63 -17.37 1.29
N THR A 56 12.25 -18.44 1.77
CA THR A 56 11.59 -19.72 2.04
C THR A 56 11.52 -19.93 3.54
N VAL A 57 10.37 -20.35 4.05
CA VAL A 57 10.19 -20.66 5.46
C VAL A 57 10.95 -21.94 5.80
N VAL A 58 11.90 -21.86 6.73
CA VAL A 58 12.65 -23.02 7.24
C VAL A 58 11.97 -23.60 8.47
N ALA A 59 11.59 -22.72 9.41
CA ALA A 59 10.92 -23.08 10.65
C ALA A 59 9.92 -22.00 11.06
N VAL A 60 8.86 -22.40 11.74
CA VAL A 60 7.82 -21.51 12.27
C VAL A 60 7.70 -21.76 13.76
N ASP A 61 7.93 -20.73 14.55
CA ASP A 61 7.72 -20.73 16.00
C ASP A 61 6.43 -19.97 16.34
N ASN A 62 6.16 -19.66 17.60
CA ASN A 62 4.92 -18.98 18.00
C ASN A 62 4.90 -17.51 17.56
N GLU A 63 5.97 -16.75 17.81
CA GLU A 63 6.05 -15.30 17.56
C GLU A 63 6.88 -14.95 16.32
N ASP A 64 7.78 -15.85 15.92
CA ASP A 64 8.76 -15.63 14.89
C ASP A 64 8.87 -16.81 13.90
N VAL A 65 9.63 -16.56 12.85
CA VAL A 65 9.81 -17.42 11.69
C VAL A 65 11.25 -17.31 11.21
N ILE A 66 11.84 -18.46 10.88
CA ILE A 66 13.15 -18.53 10.25
C ILE A 66 12.95 -18.58 8.74
N LEU A 67 13.56 -17.62 8.04
CA LEU A 67 13.54 -17.52 6.59
C LEU A 67 14.93 -17.79 6.03
N GLU A 68 15.01 -18.63 5.01
CA GLU A 68 16.18 -18.74 4.14
C GLU A 68 16.03 -17.74 2.99
N VAL A 69 16.98 -16.81 2.88
CA VAL A 69 16.97 -15.72 1.89
C VAL A 69 17.97 -15.93 0.76
N ALA A 70 18.98 -16.77 1.02
CA ALA A 70 19.97 -17.24 0.07
C ALA A 70 20.48 -18.62 0.55
N PRO A 71 21.12 -19.43 -0.31
CA PRO A 71 21.57 -20.77 0.05
C PRO A 71 22.41 -20.78 1.33
N GLY A 72 21.88 -21.41 2.39
CA GLY A 72 22.53 -21.52 3.69
C GLY A 72 22.55 -20.23 4.53
N ILE A 73 21.82 -19.19 4.13
CA ILE A 73 21.64 -17.95 4.89
C ILE A 73 20.24 -17.91 5.48
N GLU A 74 20.17 -18.21 6.77
CA GLU A 74 18.94 -18.16 7.56
C GLU A 74 18.89 -16.90 8.42
N THR A 75 17.71 -16.29 8.50
CA THR A 75 17.46 -15.09 9.29
C THR A 75 16.14 -15.20 10.02
N ARG A 76 16.11 -14.68 11.25
CA ARG A 76 14.92 -14.69 12.12
C ARG A 76 14.12 -13.42 11.92
N TRP A 77 12.82 -13.57 11.72
CA TRP A 77 11.87 -12.48 11.52
C TRP A 77 10.64 -12.69 12.39
N VAL A 78 10.01 -11.61 12.84
CA VAL A 78 8.69 -11.69 13.46
C VAL A 78 7.65 -12.08 12.40
N LYS A 79 6.62 -12.85 12.76
CA LYS A 79 5.55 -13.24 11.82
C LYS A 79 4.86 -12.04 11.17
N ALA A 80 4.78 -10.91 11.88
CA ALA A 80 4.23 -9.67 11.37
C ALA A 80 5.01 -9.06 10.20
N ALA A 81 6.26 -9.48 9.97
CA ALA A 81 7.07 -9.02 8.83
C ALA A 81 6.71 -9.74 7.53
N ILE A 82 5.93 -10.83 7.59
CA ILE A 82 5.49 -11.55 6.40
C ILE A 82 4.30 -10.80 5.79
N GLY A 83 4.40 -10.46 4.51
CA GLY A 83 3.35 -9.73 3.78
C GLY A 83 2.37 -10.67 3.09
N ARG A 84 2.88 -11.71 2.43
CA ARG A 84 2.06 -12.76 1.78
C ARG A 84 2.83 -14.05 1.54
N VAL A 85 2.09 -15.14 1.43
CA VAL A 85 2.58 -16.43 0.90
C VAL A 85 2.52 -16.36 -0.63
N VAL A 86 3.58 -16.83 -1.30
CA VAL A 86 3.70 -16.83 -2.76
C VAL A 86 3.36 -18.21 -3.26
N THR A 87 2.18 -18.34 -3.88
CA THR A 87 1.78 -19.58 -4.54
C THR A 87 2.35 -19.59 -5.96
N PRO A 88 2.82 -20.74 -6.49
CA PRO A 88 3.18 -20.88 -7.90
C PRO A 88 1.92 -20.66 -8.76
N GLY A 89 1.64 -19.40 -9.13
CA GLY A 89 0.39 -18.96 -9.74
C GLY A 89 0.12 -17.46 -9.52
N ASP A 90 0.68 -16.87 -8.46
CA ASP A 90 0.58 -15.43 -8.14
C ASP A 90 1.69 -14.58 -8.80
N ALA A 91 2.40 -15.14 -9.79
CA ALA A 91 3.29 -14.33 -10.63
C ALA A 91 2.42 -13.27 -11.32
N PRO A 92 2.74 -11.97 -11.21
CA PRO A 92 1.99 -10.94 -11.89
C PRO A 92 1.94 -11.29 -13.36
N VAL A 93 0.74 -11.52 -13.88
CA VAL A 93 0.50 -11.56 -15.31
C VAL A 93 0.95 -10.18 -15.81
N ALA A 94 2.12 -10.13 -16.44
CA ALA A 94 2.47 -9.00 -17.27
C ALA A 94 1.39 -8.91 -18.36
N ASP A 95 0.86 -7.71 -18.56
CA ASP A 95 -0.17 -7.35 -19.54
C ASP A 95 -1.64 -7.62 -19.13
N GLU A 96 -2.19 -6.78 -18.25
CA GLU A 96 -3.51 -6.18 -18.53
C GLU A 96 -3.49 -4.68 -18.18
N PRO A 97 -3.87 -3.79 -19.11
CA PRO A 97 -4.03 -2.38 -18.80
C PRO A 97 -5.23 -2.25 -17.86
N VAL A 98 -4.97 -1.98 -16.59
CA VAL A 98 -5.99 -1.51 -15.66
C VAL A 98 -6.60 -0.24 -16.27
N ALA A 99 -7.80 -0.39 -16.82
CA ALA A 99 -8.64 0.71 -17.23
C ALA A 99 -8.80 1.63 -16.01
N HIS A 100 -8.11 2.76 -16.07
CA HIS A 100 -8.28 3.84 -15.13
C HIS A 100 -9.69 4.38 -15.37
N GLU A 101 -10.68 3.88 -14.63
CA GLU A 101 -11.97 4.55 -14.44
C GLU A 101 -11.68 5.84 -13.67
N ALA A 102 -11.21 6.85 -14.39
CA ALA A 102 -11.04 8.21 -13.91
C ALA A 102 -12.42 8.85 -13.81
N GLY A 103 -12.86 9.03 -12.56
CA GLY A 103 -13.93 9.95 -12.22
C GLY A 103 -13.66 11.34 -12.80
N LEU A 104 -14.75 11.92 -13.27
CA LEU A 104 -14.84 13.24 -13.89
C LEU A 104 -14.82 14.31 -12.81
N ASP A 105 -13.72 15.05 -12.70
CA ASP A 105 -13.65 16.24 -11.88
C ASP A 105 -12.75 17.27 -12.58
N GLU A 106 -13.32 18.46 -12.74
CA GLU A 106 -12.83 19.62 -13.48
C GLU A 106 -11.45 20.14 -13.05
N ASP A 107 -10.68 20.72 -13.98
CA ASP A 107 -10.50 22.19 -14.04
C ASP A 107 -9.43 22.57 -15.08
N GLY A 108 -9.67 23.69 -15.76
CA GLY A 108 -8.61 24.66 -15.95
C GLY A 108 -7.52 24.43 -17.00
N LYS A 109 -7.78 25.02 -18.17
CA LYS A 109 -6.86 25.92 -18.90
C LYS A 109 -6.22 25.40 -20.19
N LYS A 110 -6.49 26.22 -21.22
CA LYS A 110 -6.05 26.22 -22.60
C LYS A 110 -4.55 26.48 -22.75
N GLU A 111 -3.95 25.89 -23.79
CA GLU A 111 -2.94 26.42 -24.74
C GLU A 111 -2.37 25.21 -25.51
N SER A 112 -2.93 24.77 -26.65
CA SER A 112 -2.69 25.24 -28.03
C SER A 112 -1.24 25.60 -28.37
N GLU A 113 -0.58 24.58 -28.94
CA GLU A 113 0.20 24.60 -30.18
C GLU A 113 1.57 25.29 -30.31
N ALA A 114 2.37 24.62 -31.17
CA ALA A 114 3.45 25.10 -32.03
C ALA A 114 4.85 25.17 -31.38
N THR A 115 5.67 24.12 -31.50
CA THR A 115 6.54 23.74 -32.64
C THR A 115 7.87 24.48 -32.72
N VAL A 116 8.87 23.70 -33.17
CA VAL A 116 10.06 24.08 -33.96
C VAL A 116 11.39 24.18 -33.21
N ASP A 117 12.23 23.19 -33.54
CA ASP A 117 13.70 23.15 -33.51
C ASP A 117 14.41 24.51 -33.73
N ARG A 118 15.57 24.67 -33.09
CA ARG A 118 16.88 24.76 -33.77
C ARG A 118 18.00 25.16 -32.81
N ASN A 119 18.97 24.24 -32.74
CA ASN A 119 20.42 24.44 -32.78
C ASN A 119 20.94 25.89 -32.93
N GLY A 120 21.97 26.26 -32.16
CA GLY A 120 22.69 27.51 -32.39
C GLY A 120 23.67 27.91 -31.28
N ASP A 121 24.83 27.27 -31.29
CA ASP A 121 26.12 27.79 -30.83
C ASP A 121 26.30 29.32 -31.00
N GLN A 122 26.73 30.01 -29.94
CA GLN A 122 27.82 31.01 -29.97
C GLN A 122 28.01 31.70 -28.61
N ASP A 123 29.09 31.31 -27.96
CA ASP A 123 30.31 32.11 -27.77
C ASP A 123 30.24 33.58 -27.32
N SER A 124 31.23 33.88 -26.45
CA SER A 124 31.88 35.17 -26.21
C SER A 124 31.25 36.22 -25.28
N SER A 125 31.94 36.38 -24.14
CA SER A 125 32.53 37.64 -23.64
C SER A 125 31.62 38.85 -23.38
N THR A 126 31.71 39.43 -22.18
CA THR A 126 32.22 40.81 -21.93
C THR A 126 31.51 41.51 -20.76
N LYS A 127 32.32 41.85 -19.75
CA LYS A 127 32.24 42.96 -18.76
C LYS A 127 31.00 43.05 -17.85
N GLN A 128 31.18 42.99 -16.52
CA GLN A 128 31.83 44.02 -15.69
C GLN A 128 31.09 45.35 -15.73
N SER A 129 30.20 45.58 -14.76
CA SER A 129 30.17 46.74 -13.85
C SER A 129 29.01 46.58 -12.88
#